data_AF-A0A7S4F8G4-F1
#
_entry.id   AF-A0A7S4F8G4-F1
#
_cell.length_a   1.000
_cell.length_b   1.000
_cell.length_c   1.000
_cell.angle_alpha   90.00
_cell.angle_beta   90.00
_cell.angle_gamma   90.00
#
_symmetry.space_group_name_H-M   'P 1'
#
loop_
_entity.id
_entity.type
_entity.pdbx_description
1 polymer ?
#
loop_
_entity_poly.entity_id
_entity_poly.type
_entity_poly.pdbx_seq_one_letter_code
_entity_poly.pdbx_strand_id
1 'polypeptide(L)'
;MGDARACGGGCPVLVYKSPGCHPGDVRKLRHVTTPTIDEMLKGIDSVRANAVIFSTQGKRAAADEIAGSDYDGDEFMVLADQTLVSLFCPSDPWSEPVGHGGGKAQSVSAAHESDGMLQRQLVQNVLEVRHNSTFLVGSSANAITAYSDARGPRHASVLKLVDVYYGALDGALGCGGDSRRLIQEARKWPRWMDKKTKKCVPWPLLGRVRVIDSLILHAPIVSTPF
;
A
#
# COMPACT_ATOMS: atom_id res chain seq x y z
N MET A 1 37.07 12.79 -2.04
CA MET A 1 37.22 13.14 -3.46
C MET A 1 36.59 12.02 -4.29
N GLY A 2 35.37 12.24 -4.76
CA GLY A 2 34.62 11.32 -5.62
C GLY A 2 33.55 12.15 -6.29
N ASP A 3 33.82 12.52 -7.54
CA ASP A 3 33.03 13.44 -8.38
C ASP A 3 31.57 12.98 -8.48
N ALA A 4 30.65 13.67 -7.81
CA ALA A 4 29.24 13.69 -8.18
C ALA A 4 29.07 14.62 -9.39
N ARG A 5 29.66 14.23 -10.53
CA ARG A 5 29.49 14.97 -11.79
C ARG A 5 28.36 14.35 -12.60
N ALA A 6 27.34 15.17 -12.80
CA ALA A 6 26.58 15.32 -14.04
C ALA A 6 26.05 14.03 -14.70
N CYS A 7 24.96 13.49 -14.16
CA CYS A 7 23.97 12.78 -14.96
C CYS A 7 22.64 13.49 -14.79
N GLY A 8 22.10 14.09 -15.86
CA GLY A 8 20.69 14.54 -15.92
C GLY A 8 19.69 13.38 -15.86
N GLY A 9 20.10 12.20 -15.37
CA GLY A 9 19.31 11.00 -15.20
C GLY A 9 19.20 10.71 -13.71
N GLY A 10 18.00 10.89 -13.16
CA GLY A 10 17.72 10.60 -11.76
C GLY A 10 18.05 9.17 -11.33
N CYS A 11 18.31 8.96 -10.04
CA CYS A 11 18.59 7.63 -9.49
C CYS A 11 17.30 6.81 -9.33
N PRO A 12 17.30 5.51 -9.65
CA PRO A 12 16.14 4.67 -9.41
C PRO A 12 15.94 4.45 -7.91
N VAL A 13 14.67 4.47 -7.48
CA VAL A 13 14.22 4.23 -6.11
C VAL A 13 13.01 3.30 -6.13
N LEU A 14 12.76 2.56 -5.05
CA LEU A 14 11.51 1.84 -4.86
C LEU A 14 10.59 2.65 -3.96
N VAL A 15 9.30 2.65 -4.27
CA VAL A 15 8.25 3.31 -3.50
C VAL A 15 7.16 2.30 -3.18
N TYR A 16 6.69 2.31 -1.94
CA TYR A 16 5.71 1.36 -1.41
C TYR A 16 4.84 2.03 -0.35
N LYS A 17 3.58 1.61 -0.22
CA LYS A 17 2.66 2.01 0.87
C LYS A 17 2.20 0.77 1.62
N SER A 18 2.17 0.85 2.95
CA SER A 18 1.68 -0.25 3.79
C SER A 18 0.20 -0.06 4.13
N PRO A 19 -0.63 -1.12 4.11
CA PRO A 19 -0.35 -2.46 3.61
C PRO A 19 -0.50 -2.56 2.08
N GLY A 20 0.55 -2.97 1.38
CA GLY A 20 0.50 -3.39 -0.03
C GLY A 20 0.52 -4.91 -0.12
N CYS A 21 -0.47 -5.48 -0.80
CA CYS A 21 -0.69 -6.92 -0.88
C CYS A 21 -0.44 -7.47 -2.30
N HIS A 22 -0.48 -6.62 -3.32
CA HIS A 22 -0.17 -6.99 -4.69
C HIS A 22 1.34 -6.87 -4.96
N PRO A 23 1.96 -7.81 -5.69
CA PRO A 23 3.37 -7.70 -6.08
C PRO A 23 3.72 -6.42 -6.86
N GLY A 24 2.73 -5.80 -7.50
CA GLY A 24 2.85 -4.56 -8.24
C GLY A 24 2.78 -3.28 -7.40
N ASP A 25 2.46 -3.37 -6.10
CA ASP A 25 2.36 -2.20 -5.22
C ASP A 25 3.73 -1.61 -4.90
N VAL A 26 4.81 -2.38 -5.07
CA VAL A 26 6.16 -1.83 -5.02
C VAL A 26 6.53 -1.30 -6.40
N ARG A 27 6.66 0.02 -6.52
CA ARG A 27 6.95 0.70 -7.78
C ARG A 27 8.40 1.13 -7.83
N LYS A 28 9.08 0.80 -8.94
CA LYS A 28 10.42 1.33 -9.24
C LYS A 28 10.27 2.63 -10.00
N LEU A 29 10.58 3.74 -9.34
CA LEU A 29 10.46 5.10 -9.89
C LEU A 29 11.84 5.74 -10.03
N ARG A 30 11.91 6.87 -10.74
CA ARG A 30 13.13 7.66 -10.88
C ARG A 30 13.04 8.89 -9.98
N HIS A 31 13.96 9.01 -9.04
CA HIS A 31 14.11 10.21 -8.22
C HIS A 31 14.78 11.30 -9.06
N VAL A 32 14.07 12.40 -9.31
CA VAL A 32 14.54 13.50 -10.16
C VAL A 32 14.55 14.79 -9.35
N THR A 33 15.69 15.48 -9.36
CA THR A 33 15.84 16.82 -8.80
C THR A 33 16.29 17.75 -9.92
N THR A 34 15.58 18.86 -10.12
CA THR A 34 15.95 19.89 -11.10
C THR A 34 15.85 21.27 -10.46
N PRO A 35 16.63 22.27 -10.93
CA PRO A 35 16.53 23.62 -10.40
C PRO A 35 15.12 24.22 -10.48
N THR A 36 14.36 23.85 -11.51
CA THR A 36 12.95 24.27 -11.67
C THR A 36 12.06 23.66 -10.58
N ILE A 37 12.22 22.37 -10.28
CA ILE A 37 11.50 21.73 -9.17
C ILE A 37 11.91 22.38 -7.86
N ASP A 38 13.21 22.56 -7.61
CA ASP A 38 13.70 23.20 -6.38
C ASP A 38 13.10 24.60 -6.22
N GLU A 39 13.04 25.40 -7.30
CA GLU A 39 12.43 26.71 -7.30
C GLU A 39 10.92 26.68 -7.00
N MET A 40 10.18 25.73 -7.58
CA MET A 40 8.75 25.54 -7.26
C MET A 40 8.53 25.16 -5.79
N LEU A 41 9.50 24.46 -5.18
CA LEU A 41 9.39 23.98 -3.79
C LEU A 41 9.97 24.96 -2.75
N LYS A 42 10.69 26.02 -3.16
CA LYS A 42 11.30 27.01 -2.24
C LYS A 42 10.31 27.69 -1.29
N GLY A 43 9.03 27.78 -1.66
CA GLY A 43 7.97 28.37 -0.84
C GLY A 43 7.24 27.37 0.07
N ILE A 44 7.61 26.09 0.03
CA ILE A 44 6.95 25.04 0.79
C ILE A 44 7.61 24.95 2.18
N ASP A 45 6.79 25.06 3.23
CA ASP A 45 7.21 25.05 4.62
C ASP A 45 8.06 23.79 4.95
N SER A 46 9.05 23.97 5.82
CA SER A 46 9.92 22.95 6.41
C SER A 46 9.19 21.68 6.89
N VAL A 47 7.92 21.79 7.28
CA VAL A 47 7.06 20.66 7.66
C VAL A 47 6.82 19.67 6.50
N ARG A 48 6.87 20.13 5.25
CA ARG A 48 6.72 19.32 4.03
C ARG A 48 8.05 18.88 3.41
N ALA A 49 9.18 19.10 4.10
CA ALA A 49 10.50 18.63 3.64
C ALA A 49 10.59 17.09 3.54
N ASN A 50 9.67 16.37 4.19
CA ASN A 50 9.58 14.91 4.15
C ASN A 50 8.51 14.39 3.17
N ALA A 51 7.96 15.25 2.30
CA ALA A 51 6.95 14.85 1.33
C ALA A 51 7.57 14.20 0.09
N VAL A 52 6.92 13.15 -0.42
CA VAL A 52 7.22 12.60 -1.74
C VAL A 52 6.32 13.29 -2.76
N ILE A 53 6.91 13.82 -3.83
CA ILE A 53 6.18 14.51 -4.88
C ILE A 53 6.18 13.65 -6.13
N PHE A 54 4.98 13.26 -6.57
CA PHE A 54 4.80 12.45 -7.76
C PHE A 54 4.47 13.33 -8.97
N SER A 55 4.83 12.85 -10.16
CA SER A 55 4.40 13.48 -11.41
C SER A 55 2.89 13.33 -11.58
N THR A 56 2.24 14.38 -12.08
CA THR A 56 0.84 14.33 -12.53
C THR A 56 0.69 13.87 -13.97
N GLN A 57 1.80 13.57 -14.65
CA GLN A 57 1.82 13.05 -16.02
C GLN A 57 1.75 11.51 -16.01
N GLY A 58 1.08 10.95 -17.00
CA GLY A 58 0.95 9.50 -17.16
C GLY A 58 -0.49 9.09 -17.48
N LYS A 59 -0.70 7.78 -17.66
CA LYS A 59 -2.06 7.23 -17.85
C LYS A 59 -2.82 7.10 -16.53
N ARG A 60 -2.09 6.92 -15.43
CA ARG A 60 -2.62 6.70 -14.08
C ARG A 60 -1.72 7.40 -13.08
N ALA A 61 -2.29 7.85 -11.95
CA ALA A 61 -1.53 8.50 -10.91
C ALA A 61 -0.56 7.49 -10.25
N ALA A 62 0.65 7.94 -9.89
CA ALA A 62 1.65 7.05 -9.30
C ALA A 62 1.21 6.50 -7.93
N ALA A 63 0.49 7.29 -7.12
CA ALA A 63 -0.09 6.80 -5.87
C ALA A 63 -1.14 5.71 -6.10
N ASP A 64 -2.03 5.88 -7.07
CA ASP A 64 -3.07 4.90 -7.41
C ASP A 64 -2.46 3.56 -7.88
N GLU A 65 -1.28 3.60 -8.51
CA GLU A 65 -0.51 2.39 -8.84
C GLU A 65 0.11 1.66 -7.63
N ILE A 66 0.09 2.26 -6.44
CA ILE A 66 0.67 1.73 -5.21
C ILE A 66 -0.48 1.44 -4.24
N ALA A 67 -0.98 0.20 -4.23
CA ALA A 67 -2.03 -0.24 -3.30
C ALA A 67 -3.33 0.60 -3.32
N GLY A 68 -3.67 1.22 -4.46
CA GLY A 68 -4.87 2.08 -4.59
C GLY A 68 -4.80 3.37 -3.78
N SER A 69 -3.59 3.86 -3.49
CA SER A 69 -3.36 5.06 -2.68
C SER A 69 -3.74 6.36 -3.38
N ASP A 70 -3.93 7.42 -2.60
CA ASP A 70 -4.12 8.77 -3.09
C ASP A 70 -3.18 9.80 -2.42
N TYR A 71 -3.57 11.08 -2.41
CA TYR A 71 -2.77 12.17 -1.84
C TYR A 71 -3.48 12.88 -0.68
N ASP A 72 -4.42 12.21 0.01
CA ASP A 72 -5.21 12.81 1.11
C ASP A 72 -4.55 12.69 2.50
N GLY A 73 -3.42 11.99 2.58
CA GLY A 73 -2.71 11.71 3.83
C GLY A 73 -1.85 10.44 3.80
N ASP A 74 -1.86 9.70 2.69
CA ASP A 74 -1.07 8.48 2.54
C ASP A 74 0.44 8.70 2.66
N GLU A 75 1.08 7.82 3.44
CA GLU A 75 2.52 7.82 3.66
C GLU A 75 3.20 6.73 2.81
N PHE A 76 4.28 7.12 2.14
CA PHE A 76 5.05 6.23 1.27
C PHE A 76 6.44 5.95 1.85
N MET A 77 6.81 4.68 1.86
CA MET A 77 8.18 4.26 2.13
C MET A 77 9.01 4.36 0.84
N VAL A 78 10.12 5.09 0.90
CA VAL A 78 11.08 5.23 -0.20
C VAL A 78 12.35 4.44 0.13
N LEU A 79 12.68 3.45 -0.69
CA LEU A 79 13.90 2.67 -0.58
C LEU A 79 14.88 3.10 -1.67
N ALA A 80 15.96 3.77 -1.26
CA ALA A 80 17.01 4.26 -2.15
C ALA A 80 18.27 3.36 -2.20
N ASP A 81 18.28 2.26 -1.45
CA ASP A 81 19.39 1.30 -1.47
C ASP A 81 19.54 0.67 -2.86
N GLN A 82 20.66 0.96 -3.53
CA GLN A 82 20.87 0.54 -4.92
C GLN A 82 21.04 -0.98 -5.07
N THR A 83 21.45 -1.68 -4.01
CA THR A 83 21.52 -3.15 -4.01
C THR A 83 20.10 -3.72 -4.08
N LEU A 84 19.19 -3.23 -3.23
CA LEU A 84 17.79 -3.65 -3.27
C LEU A 84 17.09 -3.24 -4.58
N VAL A 85 17.32 -2.01 -5.04
CA VAL A 85 16.73 -1.48 -6.27
C VAL A 85 17.18 -2.28 -7.51
N SER A 86 18.43 -2.74 -7.54
CA SER A 86 18.97 -3.53 -8.67
C SER A 86 18.43 -4.97 -8.70
N LEU A 87 18.18 -5.56 -7.53
CA LEU A 87 17.62 -6.92 -7.41
C LEU A 87 16.10 -6.96 -7.65
N PHE A 88 15.41 -5.84 -7.50
CA PHE A 88 13.96 -5.79 -7.63
C PHE A 88 13.49 -5.93 -9.08
N CYS A 89 12.56 -6.86 -9.31
CA CYS A 89 11.89 -7.09 -10.59
C CYS A 89 10.45 -6.55 -10.52
N PRO A 90 10.14 -5.42 -11.18
CA PRO A 90 8.81 -4.82 -11.17
C PRO A 90 7.73 -5.77 -11.70
N SER A 91 6.52 -5.60 -11.18
CA SER A 91 5.30 -6.25 -11.71
C SER A 91 4.31 -5.18 -12.14
N ASP A 92 3.34 -5.56 -12.95
CA ASP A 92 2.26 -4.65 -13.32
C ASP A 92 1.48 -4.25 -12.06
N PRO A 93 1.09 -2.97 -11.94
CA PRO A 93 0.38 -2.49 -10.77
C PRO A 93 -1.04 -3.08 -10.74
N TRP A 94 -1.60 -3.22 -9.54
CA TRP A 94 -2.95 -3.74 -9.40
C TRP A 94 -3.95 -2.87 -10.15
N SER A 95 -5.00 -3.48 -10.68
CA SER A 95 -6.09 -2.79 -11.35
C SER A 95 -7.39 -3.45 -10.96
N GLU A 96 -8.40 -2.64 -10.66
CA GLU A 96 -9.70 -3.15 -10.23
C GLU A 96 -10.28 -4.11 -11.28
N PRO A 97 -10.68 -5.34 -10.90
CA PRO A 97 -11.24 -6.28 -11.85
C PRO A 97 -12.62 -5.82 -12.33
N VAL A 98 -12.85 -5.96 -13.64
CA VAL A 98 -14.11 -5.57 -14.30
C VAL A 98 -15.31 -6.20 -13.60
N GLY A 99 -16.25 -5.35 -13.15
CA GLY A 99 -17.48 -5.78 -12.45
C GLY A 99 -17.42 -5.76 -10.91
N HIS A 100 -16.28 -5.37 -10.31
CA HIS A 100 -16.15 -5.14 -8.87
C HIS A 100 -16.46 -3.69 -8.45
N GLY A 101 -16.78 -2.82 -9.42
CA GLY A 101 -17.11 -1.42 -9.17
C GLY A 101 -18.28 -1.30 -8.20
N GLY A 102 -18.04 -0.56 -7.11
CA GLY A 102 -18.96 -0.42 -5.99
C GLY A 102 -20.39 -0.17 -6.42
N GLY A 103 -21.32 -0.84 -5.76
CA GLY A 103 -22.75 -0.62 -5.97
C GLY A 103 -23.03 0.88 -5.98
N LYS A 104 -23.70 1.36 -7.03
CA LYS A 104 -23.99 2.79 -7.22
C LYS A 104 -24.46 3.37 -5.88
N ALA A 105 -23.70 4.32 -5.33
CA ALA A 105 -24.15 5.09 -4.19
C ALA A 105 -25.57 5.56 -4.50
N GLN A 106 -26.55 5.20 -3.67
CA GLN A 106 -27.89 5.73 -3.83
C GLN A 106 -27.77 7.23 -3.74
N SER A 107 -28.01 7.92 -4.85
CA SER A 107 -28.04 9.37 -4.88
C SER A 107 -29.20 9.80 -3.99
N VAL A 108 -28.90 10.16 -2.75
CA VAL A 108 -29.86 10.85 -1.90
C VAL A 108 -30.01 12.22 -2.54
N SER A 109 -31.15 12.47 -3.19
CA SER A 109 -31.45 13.82 -3.65
C SER A 109 -31.36 14.75 -2.43
N ALA A 110 -30.64 15.86 -2.56
CA ALA A 110 -30.49 16.89 -1.52
C ALA A 110 -31.80 17.65 -1.23
N ALA A 111 -32.93 16.95 -1.23
CA ALA A 111 -34.13 17.41 -0.58
C ALA A 111 -33.80 17.62 0.90
N HIS A 112 -34.33 18.69 1.47
CA HIS A 112 -34.14 19.05 2.87
C HIS A 112 -34.82 17.99 3.75
N GLU A 113 -34.12 16.89 4.02
CA GLU A 113 -34.59 15.83 4.90
C GLU A 113 -34.89 16.44 6.27
N SER A 114 -36.03 16.07 6.84
CA SER A 114 -36.37 16.50 8.20
C SER A 114 -35.39 15.90 9.21
N ASP A 115 -35.14 16.61 10.31
CA ASP A 115 -34.23 16.16 11.38
C ASP A 115 -34.57 14.73 11.88
N GLY A 116 -35.86 14.41 11.99
CA GLY A 116 -36.32 13.07 12.37
C GLY A 116 -36.03 11.97 11.34
N MET A 117 -35.96 12.30 10.05
CA MET A 117 -35.56 11.35 9.00
C MET A 117 -34.05 11.13 9.00
N LEU A 118 -33.26 12.19 9.17
CA LEU A 118 -31.80 12.11 9.32
C LEU A 118 -31.43 11.27 10.56
N GLN A 119 -32.11 11.46 11.69
CA GLN A 119 -31.89 10.66 12.89
C GLN A 119 -32.17 9.17 12.64
N ARG A 120 -33.27 8.84 11.94
CA ARG A 120 -33.59 7.45 11.59
C ARG A 120 -32.55 6.84 10.65
N GLN A 121 -32.12 7.58 9.63
CA GLN A 121 -31.06 7.14 8.71
C GLN A 121 -29.74 6.89 9.46
N LEU A 122 -29.35 7.79 10.36
CA LEU A 122 -28.17 7.61 11.20
C LEU A 122 -28.26 6.34 12.06
N VAL A 123 -29.39 6.13 12.74
CA VAL A 123 -29.61 4.92 13.56
C VAL A 123 -29.55 3.66 12.71
N GLN A 124 -30.20 3.67 11.53
CA GLN A 124 -30.19 2.55 10.62
C GLN A 124 -28.77 2.23 10.13
N ASN A 125 -28.01 3.23 9.70
CA ASN A 125 -26.62 3.07 9.26
C ASN A 125 -25.73 2.51 10.38
N VAL A 126 -25.90 2.98 11.63
CA VAL A 126 -25.15 2.45 12.78
C VAL A 126 -25.50 0.98 13.03
N LEU A 127 -26.76 0.60 12.95
CA LEU A 127 -27.19 -0.79 13.12
C LEU A 127 -26.67 -1.69 12.00
N GLU A 128 -26.72 -1.21 10.75
CA GLU A 128 -26.18 -1.94 9.60
C GLU A 128 -24.67 -2.14 9.71
N VAL A 129 -23.90 -1.10 10.01
CA VAL A 129 -22.45 -1.21 10.20
C VAL A 129 -22.12 -2.15 11.36
N ARG A 130 -22.87 -2.13 12.46
CA ARG A 130 -22.61 -3.03 13.60
C ARG A 130 -22.97 -4.48 13.32
N HIS A 131 -24.13 -4.73 12.72
CA HIS A 131 -24.69 -6.09 12.62
C HIS A 131 -24.39 -6.78 11.28
N ASN A 132 -24.14 -6.02 10.21
CA ASN A 132 -23.81 -6.52 8.88
C ASN A 132 -22.36 -6.23 8.47
N SER A 133 -21.48 -5.89 9.42
CA SER A 133 -20.05 -5.75 9.12
C SER A 133 -19.48 -7.05 8.53
N THR A 134 -18.82 -6.92 7.40
CA THR A 134 -18.15 -8.06 6.78
C THR A 134 -16.72 -8.16 7.32
N PHE A 135 -16.30 -9.34 7.74
CA PHE A 135 -14.92 -9.59 8.20
C PHE A 135 -13.93 -9.79 7.02
N LEU A 136 -14.28 -9.29 5.83
CA LEU A 136 -13.59 -9.65 4.58
C LEU A 136 -12.19 -9.09 4.51
N VAL A 137 -11.98 -7.84 4.91
CA VAL A 137 -10.64 -7.21 4.92
C VAL A 137 -9.68 -8.05 5.77
N GLY A 138 -10.01 -8.28 7.04
CA GLY A 138 -9.16 -9.05 7.95
C GLY A 138 -8.99 -10.52 7.54
N SER A 139 -10.08 -11.17 7.09
CA SER A 139 -10.01 -12.58 6.69
C SER A 139 -9.20 -12.77 5.40
N SER A 140 -9.31 -11.85 4.45
CA SER A 140 -8.54 -11.87 3.21
C SER A 140 -7.06 -11.60 3.47
N ALA A 141 -6.73 -10.63 4.32
CA ALA A 141 -5.33 -10.37 4.71
C ALA A 141 -4.64 -11.61 5.33
N ASN A 142 -5.34 -12.32 6.21
CA ASN A 142 -4.85 -13.57 6.79
C ASN A 142 -4.68 -14.66 5.71
N ALA A 143 -5.66 -14.79 4.82
CA ALA A 143 -5.62 -15.77 3.73
C ALA A 143 -4.49 -15.49 2.72
N ILE A 144 -4.28 -14.22 2.34
CA ILE A 144 -3.17 -13.77 1.50
C ILE A 144 -1.84 -14.17 2.13
N THR A 145 -1.67 -13.91 3.42
CA THR A 145 -0.44 -14.26 4.15
C THR A 145 -0.18 -15.77 4.11
N ALA A 146 -1.20 -16.59 4.42
CA ALA A 146 -1.08 -18.04 4.42
C ALA A 146 -0.81 -18.64 3.03
N TYR A 147 -1.50 -18.17 2.01
CA TYR A 147 -1.34 -18.69 0.65
C TYR A 147 -0.07 -18.18 -0.02
N SER A 148 0.38 -16.97 0.28
CA SER A 148 1.65 -16.44 -0.23
C SER A 148 2.83 -17.22 0.30
N ASP A 149 2.81 -17.62 1.58
CA ASP A 149 3.83 -18.49 2.17
C ASP A 149 3.83 -19.90 1.55
N ALA A 150 2.64 -20.45 1.27
CA ALA A 150 2.51 -21.80 0.71
C ALA A 150 2.77 -21.91 -0.80
N ARG A 151 2.38 -20.89 -1.58
CA ARG A 151 2.35 -20.94 -3.06
C ARG A 151 3.10 -19.80 -3.74
N GLY A 152 3.57 -18.81 -2.99
CA GLY A 152 4.19 -17.60 -3.49
C GLY A 152 3.18 -16.45 -3.74
N PRO A 153 3.65 -15.19 -3.68
CA PRO A 153 2.79 -13.99 -3.75
C PRO A 153 2.19 -13.75 -5.14
N ARG A 154 2.75 -14.36 -6.19
CA ARG A 154 2.27 -14.24 -7.59
C ARG A 154 1.27 -15.33 -7.98
N HIS A 155 0.92 -16.25 -7.07
CA HIS A 155 0.01 -17.35 -7.40
C HIS A 155 -1.41 -16.82 -7.65
N ALA A 156 -2.11 -17.36 -8.65
CA ALA A 156 -3.44 -16.86 -9.07
C ALA A 156 -4.47 -16.84 -7.92
N SER A 157 -4.42 -17.81 -6.99
CA SER A 157 -5.30 -17.81 -5.81
C SER A 157 -5.01 -16.66 -4.84
N VAL A 158 -3.75 -16.22 -4.75
CA VAL A 158 -3.34 -15.07 -3.92
C VAL A 158 -3.84 -13.79 -4.58
N LEU A 159 -3.65 -13.63 -5.89
CA LEU A 159 -4.12 -12.46 -6.63
C LEU A 159 -5.64 -12.28 -6.50
N LYS A 160 -6.42 -13.37 -6.61
CA LYS A 160 -7.87 -13.32 -6.34
C LYS A 160 -8.23 -12.88 -4.92
N LEU A 161 -7.43 -13.26 -3.92
CA LEU A 161 -7.65 -12.81 -2.54
C LEU A 161 -7.26 -11.33 -2.38
N VAL A 162 -6.26 -10.85 -3.12
CA VAL A 162 -5.88 -9.44 -3.19
C VAL A 162 -7.02 -8.61 -3.79
N ASP A 163 -7.65 -9.08 -4.87
CA ASP A 163 -8.82 -8.41 -5.46
C ASP A 163 -9.97 -8.26 -4.45
N VAL A 164 -10.23 -9.32 -3.67
CA VAL A 164 -11.23 -9.31 -2.60
C VAL A 164 -10.84 -8.37 -1.47
N TYR A 165 -9.55 -8.34 -1.11
CA TYR A 165 -9.04 -7.46 -0.07
C TYR A 165 -9.21 -5.99 -0.45
N TYR A 166 -8.76 -5.58 -1.65
CA TYR A 166 -8.86 -4.20 -2.09
C TYR A 166 -10.30 -3.74 -2.31
N GLY A 167 -11.13 -4.50 -3.01
CA GLY A 167 -12.52 -4.05 -3.15
C GLY A 167 -13.33 -4.12 -1.84
N ALA A 168 -12.90 -4.91 -0.83
CA ALA A 168 -13.50 -4.83 0.50
C ALA A 168 -13.02 -3.62 1.30
N LEU A 169 -11.79 -3.13 1.08
CA LEU A 169 -11.28 -1.90 1.69
C LEU A 169 -12.09 -0.68 1.22
N ASP A 170 -12.41 -0.63 -0.08
CA ASP A 170 -13.17 0.47 -0.68
C ASP A 170 -14.69 0.36 -0.43
N GLY A 171 -15.13 -0.68 0.29
CA GLY A 171 -16.56 -0.98 0.49
C GLY A 171 -17.30 -1.36 -0.80
N ALA A 172 -16.57 -1.54 -1.91
CA ALA A 172 -17.10 -1.85 -3.24
C ALA A 172 -17.58 -3.30 -3.35
N LEU A 173 -17.01 -4.21 -2.53
CA LEU A 173 -17.30 -5.63 -2.60
C LEU A 173 -18.08 -6.18 -1.40
N GLY A 174 -19.26 -6.72 -1.71
CA GLY A 174 -19.84 -7.83 -0.95
C GLY A 174 -19.10 -9.14 -1.26
N CYS A 175 -19.15 -10.12 -0.35
CA CYS A 175 -18.52 -11.42 -0.61
C CYS A 175 -19.26 -12.19 -1.71
N GLY A 176 -18.70 -12.26 -2.92
CA GLY A 176 -19.06 -13.29 -3.88
C GLY A 176 -18.84 -14.69 -3.29
N GLY A 177 -19.63 -15.68 -3.74
CA GLY A 177 -19.56 -17.06 -3.22
C GLY A 177 -18.16 -17.69 -3.33
N ASP A 178 -17.46 -17.45 -4.45
CA ASP A 178 -16.10 -17.95 -4.69
C ASP A 178 -15.07 -17.35 -3.74
N SER A 179 -15.15 -16.05 -3.46
CA SER A 179 -14.27 -15.34 -2.53
C SER A 179 -14.39 -15.90 -1.11
N ARG A 180 -15.62 -16.16 -0.66
CA ARG A 180 -15.89 -16.75 0.66
C ARG A 180 -15.32 -18.15 0.77
N ARG A 181 -15.40 -18.95 -0.29
CA ARG A 181 -14.82 -20.30 -0.34
C ARG A 181 -13.29 -20.25 -0.25
N LEU A 182 -12.63 -19.38 -1.02
CA LEU A 182 -11.17 -19.23 -0.98
C LEU A 182 -10.66 -18.85 0.42
N ILE A 183 -11.34 -17.91 1.09
CA ILE A 183 -11.03 -17.50 2.46
C ILE A 183 -11.23 -18.66 3.46
N GLN A 184 -12.31 -19.44 3.31
CA GLN A 184 -12.58 -20.60 4.17
C GLN A 184 -11.55 -21.72 3.98
N GLU A 185 -11.12 -21.97 2.74
CA GLU A 185 -10.07 -22.94 2.43
C GLU A 185 -8.69 -22.50 2.94
N ALA A 186 -8.46 -21.19 3.06
CA ALA A 186 -7.24 -20.60 3.60
C ALA A 186 -7.06 -20.75 5.12
N ARG A 187 -7.92 -21.53 5.81
CA ARG A 187 -7.83 -21.91 7.23
C ARG A 187 -6.52 -22.59 7.68
N LYS A 188 -5.53 -22.72 6.80
CA LYS A 188 -4.17 -23.14 7.16
C LYS A 188 -3.38 -21.90 7.59
N TRP A 189 -2.84 -21.93 8.80
CA TRP A 189 -1.94 -20.88 9.25
C TRP A 189 -0.70 -20.81 8.35
N PRO A 190 -0.07 -19.62 8.17
CA PRO A 190 1.27 -19.54 7.60
C PRO A 190 2.20 -20.54 8.30
N ARG A 191 3.18 -21.08 7.57
CA ARG A 191 4.06 -22.16 8.05
C ARG A 191 4.74 -21.84 9.37
N TRP A 192 5.06 -20.57 9.61
CA TRP A 192 5.70 -20.10 10.83
C TRP A 192 4.74 -20.03 12.05
N MET A 193 3.42 -19.97 11.82
CA MET A 193 2.38 -20.02 12.86
C MET A 193 1.83 -21.44 13.10
N ASP A 194 2.17 -22.41 12.25
CA ASP A 194 1.72 -23.79 12.44
C ASP A 194 2.40 -24.43 13.66
N LYS A 195 1.63 -24.72 14.71
CA LYS A 195 2.13 -25.34 15.93
C LYS A 195 2.71 -26.74 15.69
N LYS A 196 2.38 -27.39 14.58
CA LYS A 196 2.87 -28.73 14.21
C LYS A 196 4.27 -28.73 13.60
N THR A 197 4.76 -27.58 13.11
CA THR A 197 6.09 -27.44 12.49
C THR A 197 7.20 -27.06 13.49
N LYS A 198 6.96 -27.16 14.80
CA LYS A 198 7.94 -26.90 15.89
C LYS A 198 9.13 -27.90 15.96
N LYS A 199 9.63 -28.38 14.83
CA LYS A 199 11.06 -28.73 14.73
C LYS A 199 11.74 -27.44 14.25
N CYS A 200 12.23 -26.65 15.20
CA CYS A 200 13.12 -25.54 14.90
C CYS A 200 14.31 -26.08 14.12
N VAL A 201 14.29 -25.94 12.80
CA VAL A 201 15.52 -26.03 12.02
C VAL A 201 16.33 -24.78 12.37
N PRO A 202 17.55 -24.92 12.93
CA PRO A 202 18.39 -23.76 13.21
C PRO A 202 18.74 -23.15 11.87
N TRP A 203 18.26 -21.93 11.59
CA TRP A 203 18.48 -21.20 10.34
C TRP A 203 19.98 -21.08 10.02
N PRO A 204 20.53 -21.81 9.05
CA PRO A 204 21.84 -21.48 8.50
C PRO A 204 21.54 -20.81 7.15
N LEU A 205 21.66 -19.47 7.05
CA LEU A 205 21.71 -18.66 5.80
C LEU A 205 20.81 -17.40 5.79
N LEU A 206 20.18 -17.00 6.90
CA LEU A 206 19.92 -15.56 7.09
C LEU A 206 21.19 -14.96 7.69
N GLY A 207 22.06 -14.44 6.83
CA GLY A 207 23.16 -13.58 7.26
C GLY A 207 22.60 -12.51 8.19
N ARG A 208 23.26 -12.31 9.34
CA ARG A 208 22.93 -11.34 10.38
C ARG A 208 22.40 -10.02 9.77
N VAL A 209 21.08 -9.86 9.70
CA VAL A 209 20.48 -8.53 9.70
C VAL A 209 20.56 -8.10 11.16
N ARG A 210 21.65 -7.40 11.50
CA ARG A 210 21.64 -6.59 12.70
C ARG A 210 20.64 -5.48 12.40
N VAL A 211 19.50 -5.50 13.11
CA VAL A 211 18.71 -4.29 13.29
C VAL A 211 19.66 -3.29 13.93
N ILE A 212 20.16 -2.34 13.13
CA ILE A 212 20.84 -1.17 13.67
C ILE A 212 19.71 -0.29 14.19
N ASP A 213 19.32 -0.53 15.44
CA ASP A 213 18.66 0.50 16.22
C ASP A 213 19.60 1.72 16.26
N SER A 214 19.04 2.90 16.04
CA SER A 214 19.68 4.22 16.00
C SER A 214 20.47 4.58 14.73
N LEU A 215 19.75 5.10 13.73
CA LEU A 215 20.24 6.22 12.93
C LEU A 215 19.13 7.29 12.90
N ILE A 216 18.94 7.90 14.06
CA ILE A 216 18.36 9.23 14.15
C ILE A 216 19.39 10.15 13.48
N LEU A 217 19.14 10.56 12.24
CA LEU A 217 19.85 11.69 11.64
C LEU A 217 19.34 12.98 12.29
N HIS A 218 19.78 13.22 13.51
CA HIS A 218 19.89 14.58 14.05
C HIS A 218 21.20 15.16 13.52
N ALA A 219 21.12 16.00 12.49
CA ALA A 219 22.08 17.08 12.30
C ALA A 219 21.43 18.20 11.48
N PRO A 220 21.24 19.40 12.04
CA PRO A 220 20.84 20.58 11.29
C PRO A 220 22.06 21.06 10.50
N ILE A 221 21.95 21.18 9.18
CA ILE A 221 22.96 21.89 8.39
C ILE A 221 22.66 23.38 8.53
N VAL A 222 23.19 23.95 9.60
CA VAL A 222 23.44 25.39 9.69
C VAL A 222 24.64 25.68 8.81
N SER A 223 24.46 26.46 7.75
CA SER A 223 25.57 27.14 7.08
C SER A 223 25.25 28.63 6.94
N THR A 224 25.87 29.43 7.79
CA THR A 224 26.24 30.82 7.50
C THR A 224 27.72 30.96 7.88
N PRO A 225 28.38 32.08 7.54
CA PRO A 225 28.61 32.60 6.20
C PRO A 225 30.13 32.74 5.93
N PHE A 226 30.54 32.84 4.66
CA PHE A 226 31.54 33.77 4.10
C PHE A 226 31.67 33.53 2.59
#